data_AF-A0A962L724-F1
#
_entry.id   AF-A0A962L724-F1
#
_cell.length_a   1.000
_cell.length_b   1.000
_cell.length_c   1.000
_cell.angle_alpha   90.00
_cell.angle_beta   90.00
_cell.angle_gamma   90.00
#
_symmetry.space_group_name_H-M   'P 1'
#
loop_
_entity.id
_entity.type
_entity.pdbx_description
1 polymer ?
#
loop_
_entity_poly.entity_id
_entity_poly.type
_entity_poly.pdbx_seq_one_letter_code
_entity_poly.pdbx_strand_id
1 'polypeptide(L)'
;MSETKEPAVGALAEVRSVIESLDDKSYVSDAPGIDPMTIGQHVRHILDFYECFLRGAHEGVIDYDDRERNHDVETVRTVAIERIDSLVCALATVTGRERPVLVRQQTVVGTEAERCRTSVEREIAFLESHATHHLAIVSIIMRLIGLAPKPDLGVAASTLAYRNSR
;
A
#
# COMPACT_ATOMS: atom_id res chain seq x y z
N MET A 1 8.43 -12.27 20.89
CA MET A 1 7.25 -11.53 20.41
C MET A 1 7.05 -11.94 18.97
N SER A 2 5.90 -12.52 18.65
CA SER A 2 5.62 -13.08 17.32
C SER A 2 5.65 -11.94 16.30
N GLU A 3 6.67 -11.90 15.44
CA GLU A 3 6.60 -11.14 14.19
C GLU A 3 5.32 -11.53 13.46
N THR A 4 4.57 -10.53 13.01
CA THR A 4 3.28 -10.70 12.38
C THR A 4 3.48 -11.48 11.08
N LYS A 5 3.04 -12.75 11.04
CA LYS A 5 3.18 -13.65 9.87
C LYS A 5 2.28 -13.28 8.68
N GLU A 6 1.63 -12.13 8.72
CA GLU A 6 0.70 -11.69 7.68
C GLU A 6 1.37 -10.67 6.76
N PRO A 7 1.66 -11.01 5.49
CA PRO A 7 2.46 -10.16 4.61
C PRO A 7 1.87 -8.76 4.39
N ALA A 8 0.55 -8.64 4.26
CA ALA A 8 -0.12 -7.36 4.09
C ALA A 8 0.00 -6.45 5.33
N VAL A 9 -0.02 -7.01 6.55
CA VAL A 9 0.25 -6.24 7.77
C VAL A 9 1.71 -5.82 7.85
N GLY A 10 2.63 -6.69 7.42
CA GLY A 10 4.05 -6.36 7.30
C GLY A 10 4.31 -5.17 6.38
N ALA A 11 3.65 -5.13 5.23
CA ALA A 11 3.76 -4.02 4.29
C ALA A 11 3.23 -2.70 4.90
N LEU A 12 2.10 -2.71 5.61
CA LEU A 12 1.60 -1.53 6.32
C LEU A 12 2.57 -1.05 7.42
N ALA A 13 3.24 -1.96 8.12
CA ALA A 13 4.26 -1.61 9.09
C ALA A 13 5.48 -0.94 8.44
N GLU A 14 5.87 -1.38 7.24
CA GLU A 14 6.93 -0.73 6.46
C GLU A 14 6.52 0.69 6.02
N VAL A 15 5.29 0.85 5.52
CA VAL A 15 4.71 2.18 5.20
C VAL A 15 4.75 3.10 6.43
N ARG A 16 4.30 2.61 7.60
CA ARG A 16 4.35 3.36 8.85
C ARG A 16 5.77 3.77 9.20
N SER A 17 6.73 2.85 9.12
CA SER A 17 8.13 3.13 9.43
C SER A 17 8.73 4.20 8.52
N VAL A 18 8.30 4.29 7.25
CA VAL A 18 8.70 5.40 6.37
C VAL A 18 8.14 6.71 6.89
N ILE A 19 6.82 6.79 7.14
CA ILE A 19 6.16 8.03 7.57
C ILE A 19 6.76 8.56 8.88
N GLU A 20 7.08 7.67 9.82
CA GLU A 20 7.71 8.02 11.10
C GLU A 20 9.15 8.55 10.93
N SER A 21 9.84 8.21 9.84
CA SER A 21 11.20 8.67 9.55
C SER A 21 11.26 10.05 8.88
N LEU A 22 10.12 10.60 8.46
CA LEU A 22 10.01 11.85 7.72
C LEU A 22 9.57 13.00 8.63
N ASP A 23 9.92 14.23 8.25
CA ASP A 23 9.22 15.42 8.75
C ASP A 23 8.01 15.75 7.86
N ASP A 24 7.14 16.66 8.32
CA ASP A 24 5.91 17.03 7.59
C ASP A 24 6.24 17.63 6.23
N LYS A 25 7.34 18.38 6.13
CA LYS A 25 7.77 19.02 4.89
C LYS A 25 8.16 17.98 3.85
N SER A 26 8.97 16.99 4.24
CA SER A 26 9.46 15.93 3.34
C SER A 26 8.33 15.02 2.88
N TYR A 27 7.33 14.79 3.72
CA TYR A 27 6.16 13.96 3.39
C TYR A 27 5.37 14.48 2.19
N VAL A 28 5.22 15.80 2.10
CA VAL A 28 4.46 16.50 1.05
C VAL A 28 5.36 17.14 -0.02
N SER A 29 6.67 16.90 0.03
CA SER A 29 7.60 17.46 -0.95
C SER A 29 7.47 16.76 -2.29
N ASP A 30 7.36 17.55 -3.36
CA ASP A 30 7.43 17.06 -4.73
C ASP A 30 8.84 16.57 -5.06
N ALA A 31 8.92 15.43 -5.75
CA ALA A 31 10.17 14.93 -6.29
C ALA A 31 10.67 15.86 -7.43
N PRO A 32 11.88 16.43 -7.33
CA PRO A 32 12.40 17.30 -8.39
C PRO A 32 12.70 16.52 -9.67
N GLY A 33 12.41 17.13 -10.82
CA GLY A 33 12.80 16.60 -12.14
C GLY A 33 11.90 15.51 -12.72
N ILE A 34 10.76 15.23 -12.07
CA ILE A 34 9.71 14.35 -12.57
C ILE A 34 8.33 15.01 -12.38
N ASP A 35 7.27 14.39 -12.89
CA ASP A 35 5.90 14.87 -12.66
C ASP A 35 5.61 14.97 -11.16
N PRO A 36 4.77 15.93 -10.72
CA PRO A 36 4.46 16.13 -9.31
C PRO A 36 3.95 14.83 -8.66
N MET A 37 4.79 14.28 -7.78
CA MET A 37 4.49 13.10 -7.00
C MET A 37 5.16 13.19 -5.63
N THR A 38 4.36 13.07 -4.57
CA THR A 38 4.83 13.15 -3.18
C THR A 38 4.82 11.79 -2.51
N ILE A 39 5.54 11.66 -1.39
CA ILE A 39 5.48 10.44 -0.56
C ILE A 39 4.06 10.22 -0.06
N GLY A 40 3.40 11.28 0.41
CA GLY A 40 2.02 11.21 0.90
C GLY A 40 1.01 10.74 -0.13
N GLN A 41 1.18 11.07 -1.41
CA GLN A 41 0.33 10.56 -2.49
C GLN A 41 0.43 9.05 -2.66
N HIS A 42 1.65 8.51 -2.59
CA HIS A 42 1.86 7.06 -2.65
C HIS A 42 1.35 6.35 -1.40
N VAL A 43 1.56 6.92 -0.21
CA VAL A 43 0.99 6.40 1.03
C VAL A 43 -0.52 6.32 0.92
N ARG A 44 -1.18 7.42 0.58
CA ARG A 44 -2.64 7.46 0.39
C ARG A 44 -3.10 6.44 -0.64
N HIS A 45 -2.39 6.29 -1.75
CA HIS A 45 -2.74 5.31 -2.78
C HIS A 45 -2.64 3.85 -2.27
N ILE A 46 -1.62 3.53 -1.46
CA ILE A 46 -1.53 2.23 -0.80
C ILE A 46 -2.74 2.04 0.12
N LEU A 47 -3.03 3.01 1.01
CA LEU A 47 -4.11 2.87 1.99
C LEU A 47 -5.50 2.76 1.34
N ASP A 48 -5.75 3.53 0.27
CA ASP A 48 -6.98 3.44 -0.52
C ASP A 48 -7.27 1.97 -0.96
N PHE A 49 -6.24 1.23 -1.39
CA PHE A 49 -6.38 -0.15 -1.84
C PHE A 49 -6.76 -1.10 -0.70
N TYR A 50 -6.18 -0.90 0.48
CA TYR A 50 -6.53 -1.68 1.67
C TYR A 50 -7.99 -1.40 2.11
N GLU A 51 -8.43 -0.15 2.02
CA GLU A 51 -9.82 0.24 2.31
C GLU A 51 -10.81 -0.39 1.33
N CYS A 52 -10.53 -0.29 0.03
CA CYS A 52 -11.32 -0.94 -1.02
C CYS A 52 -11.43 -2.46 -0.79
N PHE A 53 -10.30 -3.10 -0.46
CA PHE A 53 -10.28 -4.52 -0.13
C PHE A 53 -11.15 -4.83 1.10
N LEU A 54 -10.98 -4.12 2.22
CA LEU A 54 -11.71 -4.43 3.45
C LEU A 54 -13.23 -4.27 3.28
N ARG A 55 -13.67 -3.24 2.56
CA ARG A 55 -15.09 -3.03 2.22
C ARG A 55 -15.60 -4.12 1.29
N GLY A 56 -14.90 -4.36 0.18
CA GLY A 56 -15.36 -5.24 -0.87
C GLY A 56 -15.20 -6.73 -0.59
N ALA A 57 -14.23 -7.11 0.25
CA ALA A 57 -14.01 -8.50 0.61
C ALA A 57 -15.28 -9.06 1.26
N HIS A 58 -15.86 -8.38 2.26
CA HIS A 58 -17.09 -8.82 2.91
C HIS A 58 -18.27 -8.93 1.94
N GLU A 59 -18.39 -7.97 1.01
CA GLU A 59 -19.49 -7.90 0.03
C GLU A 59 -19.34 -8.89 -1.14
N GLY A 60 -18.14 -9.48 -1.30
CA GLY A 60 -17.83 -10.43 -2.39
C GLY A 60 -17.42 -9.77 -3.70
N VAL A 61 -17.36 -8.44 -3.74
CA VAL A 61 -16.87 -7.64 -4.88
C VAL A 61 -15.96 -6.54 -4.36
N ILE A 62 -14.69 -6.58 -4.74
CA ILE A 62 -13.68 -5.57 -4.42
C ILE A 62 -13.57 -4.62 -5.60
N ASP A 63 -13.85 -3.34 -5.38
CA ASP A 63 -13.67 -2.29 -6.39
C ASP A 63 -12.49 -1.40 -6.02
N TYR A 64 -11.37 -1.53 -6.74
CA TYR A 64 -10.17 -0.73 -6.50
C TYR A 64 -10.22 0.66 -7.15
N ASP A 65 -11.25 0.98 -7.94
CA ASP A 65 -11.45 2.33 -8.49
C ASP A 65 -12.22 3.24 -7.53
N ASP A 66 -13.06 2.65 -6.66
CA ASP A 66 -13.92 3.32 -5.67
C ASP A 66 -13.16 3.85 -4.44
N ARG A 67 -12.02 4.50 -4.70
CA ARG A 67 -11.13 5.06 -3.69
C ARG A 67 -11.66 6.39 -3.19
N GLU A 68 -11.70 6.57 -1.87
CA GLU A 68 -12.12 7.83 -1.22
C GLU A 68 -11.16 8.97 -1.56
N ARG A 69 -9.87 8.66 -1.75
CA ARG A 69 -8.81 9.63 -2.07
C ARG A 69 -8.72 10.75 -1.01
N ASN A 70 -8.76 10.34 0.26
CA ASN A 70 -8.77 11.26 1.38
C ASN A 70 -7.50 12.14 1.39
N HIS A 71 -7.68 13.45 1.24
CA HIS A 71 -6.58 14.40 1.10
C HIS A 71 -5.76 14.58 2.39
N ASP A 72 -6.36 14.34 3.56
CA ASP A 72 -5.66 14.47 4.83
C ASP A 72 -4.63 13.35 5.00
N VAL A 73 -4.91 12.14 4.50
CA VAL A 73 -3.93 11.03 4.46
C VAL A 73 -2.71 11.42 3.64
N GLU A 74 -2.92 12.14 2.54
CA GLU A 74 -1.85 12.59 1.64
C GLU A 74 -1.00 13.72 2.24
N THR A 75 -1.57 14.56 3.11
CA THR A 75 -0.91 15.80 3.55
C THR A 75 -0.52 15.82 5.03
N VAL A 76 -1.12 14.97 5.85
CA VAL A 76 -0.93 14.94 7.31
C VAL A 76 -0.44 13.57 7.76
N ARG A 77 0.84 13.48 8.14
CA ARG A 77 1.48 12.22 8.54
C ARG A 77 0.73 11.48 9.66
N THR A 78 0.25 12.21 10.66
CA THR A 78 -0.45 11.60 11.80
C THR A 78 -1.77 10.96 11.38
N VAL A 79 -2.50 11.56 10.44
CA VAL A 79 -3.74 10.98 9.89
C VAL A 79 -3.44 9.69 9.12
N ALA A 80 -2.35 9.67 8.33
CA ALA A 80 -1.92 8.46 7.66
C ALA A 80 -1.54 7.34 8.64
N ILE A 81 -0.83 7.66 9.73
CA ILE A 81 -0.46 6.70 10.77
C ILE A 81 -1.71 6.14 11.47
N GLU A 82 -2.65 7.00 11.87
CA GLU A 82 -3.92 6.57 12.48
C GLU A 82 -4.74 5.67 11.54
N ARG A 83 -4.71 5.98 10.24
CA ARG A 83 -5.38 5.16 9.23
C ARG A 83 -4.72 3.79 9.11
N ILE A 84 -3.38 3.72 9.11
CA ILE A 84 -2.64 2.45 9.10
C ILE A 84 -3.04 1.60 10.31
N ASP A 85 -3.11 2.17 11.51
CA ASP A 85 -3.50 1.43 12.72
C ASP A 85 -4.90 0.84 12.60
N SER A 86 -5.84 1.64 12.08
CA SER A 86 -7.21 1.19 11.83
C SER A 86 -7.25 0.04 10.83
N LEU A 87 -6.46 0.11 9.75
CA LEU A 87 -6.38 -0.92 8.72
C LEU A 87 -5.76 -2.22 9.25
N VAL A 88 -4.70 -2.12 10.07
CA VAL A 88 -4.09 -3.29 10.72
C VAL A 88 -5.10 -4.00 11.62
N CYS A 89 -5.86 -3.27 12.43
CA CYS A 89 -6.92 -3.85 13.24
C CYS A 89 -8.02 -4.50 12.39
N ALA A 90 -8.44 -3.85 11.30
CA ALA A 90 -9.47 -4.37 10.42
C ALA A 90 -9.05 -5.64 9.67
N LEU A 91 -7.81 -5.71 9.18
CA LEU A 91 -7.25 -6.90 8.51
C LEU A 91 -7.29 -8.13 9.42
N ALA A 92 -7.01 -7.95 10.71
CA ALA A 92 -7.07 -9.05 11.68
C ALA A 92 -8.47 -9.68 11.82
N THR A 93 -9.52 -9.00 11.37
CA THR A 93 -10.91 -9.50 11.39
C THR A 93 -11.32 -10.22 10.10
N VAL A 94 -10.47 -10.21 9.07
CA VAL A 94 -10.79 -10.83 7.78
C VAL A 94 -10.81 -12.35 7.92
N THR A 95 -11.93 -12.95 7.51
CA THR A 95 -12.15 -14.41 7.54
C THR A 95 -12.46 -14.95 6.15
N GLY A 96 -12.43 -16.29 6.00
CA GLY A 96 -12.76 -16.94 4.73
C GLY A 96 -11.75 -16.64 3.62
N ARG A 97 -10.45 -16.78 3.89
CA ARG A 97 -9.34 -16.48 2.98
C ARG A 97 -9.45 -17.20 1.62
N GLU A 98 -9.97 -18.41 1.57
CA GLU A 98 -10.15 -19.15 0.30
C GLU A 98 -11.43 -18.76 -0.47
N ARG A 99 -12.30 -17.93 0.12
CA ARG A 99 -13.58 -17.57 -0.50
C ARG A 99 -13.35 -16.84 -1.82
N PRO A 100 -14.06 -17.24 -2.90
CA PRO A 100 -14.00 -16.53 -4.16
C PRO A 100 -14.67 -15.15 -4.04
N VAL A 101 -14.05 -14.16 -4.66
CA VAL A 101 -14.57 -12.80 -4.79
C VAL A 101 -14.36 -12.31 -6.22
N LEU A 102 -15.05 -11.24 -6.60
CA LEU A 102 -14.80 -10.53 -7.85
C LEU A 102 -13.98 -9.28 -7.57
N VAL A 103 -13.02 -8.98 -8.43
CA VAL A 103 -12.37 -7.67 -8.47
C VAL A 103 -12.92 -6.89 -9.65
N ARG A 104 -13.22 -5.62 -9.42
CA ARG A 104 -13.54 -4.61 -10.43
C ARG A 104 -12.42 -3.60 -10.48
N GLN A 105 -11.86 -3.38 -11.67
CA GLN A 105 -10.88 -2.33 -11.91
C GLN A 105 -10.87 -1.93 -13.39
N GLN A 106 -10.80 -0.64 -13.65
CA GLN A 106 -10.73 -0.07 -14.97
C GLN A 106 -9.28 -0.08 -15.45
N THR A 107 -9.03 -0.84 -16.52
CA THR A 107 -7.72 -1.01 -17.14
C THR A 107 -7.54 -0.14 -18.38
N VAL A 108 -8.64 0.30 -19.00
CA VAL A 108 -8.65 1.14 -20.20
C VAL A 108 -9.52 2.37 -19.96
N VAL A 109 -8.98 3.56 -20.27
CA VAL A 109 -9.69 4.83 -20.08
C VAL A 109 -10.95 4.86 -20.96
N GLY A 110 -12.08 5.24 -20.35
CA GLY A 110 -13.37 5.36 -21.04
C GLY A 110 -14.09 4.05 -21.32
N THR A 111 -13.60 2.90 -20.82
CA THR A 111 -14.32 1.63 -20.87
C THR A 111 -14.91 1.27 -19.52
N GLU A 112 -15.89 0.37 -19.54
CA GLU A 112 -16.37 -0.30 -18.32
C GLU A 112 -15.21 -1.03 -17.62
N ALA A 113 -15.26 -1.06 -16.29
CA ALA A 113 -14.27 -1.77 -15.49
C ALA A 113 -14.40 -3.28 -15.70
N GLU A 114 -13.26 -3.94 -15.95
CA GLU A 114 -13.22 -5.38 -16.10
C GLU A 114 -13.52 -6.06 -14.77
N ARG A 115 -14.13 -7.26 -14.84
CA ARG A 115 -14.40 -8.09 -13.67
C ARG A 115 -13.58 -9.37 -13.74
N CYS A 116 -12.75 -9.58 -12.73
CA CYS A 116 -11.93 -10.78 -12.63
C CYS A 116 -12.33 -11.59 -11.39
N ARG A 117 -12.35 -12.92 -11.52
CA ARG A 117 -12.52 -13.83 -10.38
C ARG A 117 -11.18 -14.03 -9.68
N THR A 118 -11.20 -13.92 -8.36
CA THR A 118 -10.03 -14.11 -7.49
C THR A 118 -10.48 -14.72 -6.15
N SER A 119 -9.60 -14.82 -5.17
CA SER A 119 -9.91 -15.21 -3.79
C SER A 119 -9.43 -14.14 -2.81
N VAL A 120 -10.01 -14.12 -1.60
CA VAL A 120 -9.61 -13.18 -0.53
C VAL A 120 -8.10 -13.27 -0.27
N GLU A 121 -7.54 -14.47 -0.17
CA GLU A 121 -6.10 -14.70 0.06
C GLU A 121 -5.24 -14.15 -1.07
N ARG A 122 -5.68 -14.33 -2.33
CA ARG A 122 -4.96 -13.83 -3.49
C ARG A 122 -4.97 -12.30 -3.52
N GLU A 123 -6.02 -11.66 -3.02
CA GLU A 123 -6.09 -10.21 -2.91
C GLU A 123 -5.26 -9.67 -1.73
N ILE A 124 -5.17 -10.39 -0.61
CA ILE A 124 -4.22 -10.06 0.47
C ILE A 124 -2.77 -10.08 -0.06
N ALA A 125 -2.40 -11.09 -0.85
CA ALA A 125 -1.09 -11.14 -1.51
C ALA A 125 -0.89 -10.01 -2.53
N PHE A 126 -1.96 -9.59 -3.23
CA PHE A 126 -1.89 -8.42 -4.12
C PHE A 126 -1.61 -7.14 -3.36
N LEU A 127 -2.27 -6.91 -2.22
CA LEU A 127 -2.05 -5.72 -1.38
C LEU A 127 -0.61 -5.60 -0.89
N GLU A 128 0.02 -6.72 -0.51
CA GLU A 128 1.43 -6.76 -0.13
C GLU A 128 2.32 -6.37 -1.32
N SER A 129 2.15 -7.03 -2.47
CA SER A 129 2.94 -6.75 -3.67
C SER A 129 2.78 -5.31 -4.16
N HIS A 130 1.55 -4.79 -4.12
CA HIS A 130 1.22 -3.42 -4.49
C HIS A 130 1.88 -2.40 -3.55
N ALA A 131 1.80 -2.62 -2.23
CA ALA A 131 2.46 -1.78 -1.25
C ALA A 131 3.99 -1.81 -1.43
N THR A 132 4.60 -2.99 -1.58
CA THR A 132 6.03 -3.15 -1.86
C THR A 132 6.46 -2.40 -3.12
N HIS A 133 5.65 -2.48 -4.20
CA HIS A 133 5.90 -1.72 -5.43
C HIS A 133 5.91 -0.21 -5.18
N HIS A 134 4.92 0.32 -4.46
CA HIS A 134 4.88 1.75 -4.16
C HIS A 134 5.96 2.19 -3.17
N LEU A 135 6.37 1.34 -2.23
CA LEU A 135 7.52 1.61 -1.35
C LEU A 135 8.83 1.71 -2.14
N ALA A 136 8.97 0.97 -3.25
CA ALA A 136 10.11 1.14 -4.16
C ALA A 136 10.11 2.52 -4.83
N ILE A 137 8.94 3.02 -5.24
CA ILE A 137 8.79 4.38 -5.80
C ILE A 137 9.08 5.42 -4.71
N VAL A 138 8.56 5.24 -3.50
CA VAL A 138 8.84 6.12 -2.36
C VAL A 138 10.35 6.16 -2.06
N SER A 139 11.05 5.02 -2.12
CA SER A 139 12.51 4.95 -1.98
C SER A 139 13.24 5.82 -3.02
N ILE A 140 12.74 5.86 -4.26
CA ILE A 140 13.27 6.74 -5.32
C ILE A 140 12.98 8.21 -4.99
N ILE A 141 11.75 8.55 -4.62
CA ILE A 141 11.35 9.93 -4.25
C ILE A 141 12.21 10.43 -3.10
N MET A 142 12.38 9.64 -2.04
CA MET A 142 13.22 9.98 -0.90
C MET A 142 14.63 10.39 -1.35
N ARG A 143 15.25 9.64 -2.27
CA ARG A 143 16.57 9.98 -2.82
C ARG A 143 16.56 11.28 -3.61
N LEU A 144 15.52 11.52 -4.40
CA LEU A 144 15.37 12.75 -5.20
C LEU A 144 15.22 14.00 -4.33
N ILE A 145 14.59 13.89 -3.17
CA ILE A 145 14.45 14.99 -2.19
C ILE A 145 15.60 15.05 -1.19
N GLY A 146 16.69 14.29 -1.41
CA GLY A 146 17.91 14.35 -0.61
C GLY A 146 17.91 13.50 0.67
N LEU A 147 16.98 12.56 0.81
CA LEU A 147 16.88 11.63 1.94
C LEU A 147 17.49 10.26 1.61
N ALA A 148 17.97 9.56 2.65
CA ALA A 148 18.50 8.21 2.53
C ALA A 148 17.45 7.18 3.01
N PRO A 149 16.78 6.45 2.11
CA PRO A 149 15.88 5.37 2.51
C PRO A 149 16.66 4.17 3.07
N LYS A 150 15.97 3.28 3.79
CA LYS A 150 16.54 1.98 4.18
C LYS A 150 16.99 1.21 2.92
N PRO A 151 18.11 0.46 2.97
CA PRO A 151 18.67 -0.22 1.80
C PRO A 151 17.74 -1.23 1.13
N ASP A 152 16.81 -1.80 1.89
CA ASP A 152 15.86 -2.83 1.50
C ASP A 152 14.43 -2.30 1.31
N LEU A 153 14.20 -1.00 1.47
CA LEU A 153 12.87 -0.38 1.32
C LEU A 153 12.26 -0.68 -0.05
N GLY A 154 11.09 -1.32 -0.05
CA GLY A 154 10.37 -1.68 -1.27
C GLY A 154 11.03 -2.79 -2.10
N VAL A 155 11.92 -3.59 -1.50
CA VAL A 155 12.51 -4.76 -2.14
C VAL A 155 11.71 -6.01 -1.78
N ALA A 156 11.18 -6.70 -2.79
CA ALA A 156 10.42 -7.93 -2.58
C ALA A 156 11.19 -8.98 -1.76
N ALA A 157 10.50 -9.68 -0.86
CA ALA A 157 11.10 -10.67 0.05
C ALA A 157 11.90 -11.76 -0.68
N SER A 158 11.43 -12.22 -1.85
CA SER A 158 12.15 -13.20 -2.68
C SER A 158 13.50 -12.68 -3.18
N THR A 159 13.59 -11.38 -3.47
CA THR A 159 14.84 -10.73 -3.89
C THR A 159 15.81 -10.59 -2.72
N LEU A 160 15.32 -10.28 -1.52
CA LEU A 160 16.13 -10.25 -0.30
C LEU A 160 16.68 -11.64 0.05
N ALA A 161 15.84 -12.67 -0.02
CA ALA A 161 16.25 -14.05 0.18
C ALA A 161 17.36 -14.47 -0.79
N TYR A 162 17.23 -14.11 -2.07
CA TYR A 162 18.26 -14.38 -3.07
C TYR A 162 19.59 -13.68 -2.75
N ARG A 163 19.56 -12.41 -2.33
CA ARG A 163 20.76 -11.65 -1.95
C ARG A 163 21.47 -12.25 -0.74
N ASN A 164 20.72 -12.69 0.26
CA ASN A 164 21.25 -13.28 1.50
C ASN A 164 21.75 -14.72 1.34
N SER A 165 21.40 -15.39 0.23
CA SER A 165 21.89 -16.73 -0.11
C SER A 165 23.24 -16.74 -0.85
N ARG A 166 23.80 -15.56 -1.13
CA ARG A 166 25.11 -15.36 -1.76
C ARG A 166 26.14 -14.94 -0.73
#